data_AF-K2BVS0-F1
#
_entry.id   AF-K2BVS0-F1
#
_cell.length_a   1.000
_cell.length_b   1.000
_cell.length_c   1.000
_cell.angle_alpha   90.00
_cell.angle_beta   90.00
_cell.angle_gamma   90.00
#
_symmetry.space_group_name_H-M   'P 1'
#
loop_
_entity.id
_entity.type
_entity.pdbx_description
1 polymer ?
#
loop_
_entity_poly.entity_id
_entity_poly.type
_entity_poly.pdbx_seq_one_letter_code
_entity_poly.pdbx_strand_id
1 'polypeptide(L)'
;MTCHTMKYVVHDKIAKEAGITADKMPLNQKEWVYGITPPDLSLEARVQGADWIYTYLHAFYKDASRPTGFNNLLVPNTVMTNVLAGMQGIQEKLPDSEIMKPILQSDKLHYFQVLKLVQSGSQSPEAFDDTTRDLVNFFVYISDPHVNQRKRMGIYVLIFLALFFVIVYWLKKMVWKKV
;
A
#
# COMPACT_ATOMS: atom_id res chain seq x y z
N MET A 1 12.28 -13.65 12.09
CA MET A 1 11.24 -13.06 12.94
C MET A 1 10.32 -12.27 12.04
N THR A 2 9.04 -12.63 11.96
CA THR A 2 8.06 -11.86 11.21
C THR A 2 7.67 -10.63 12.00
N CYS A 3 7.65 -9.49 11.32
CA CYS A 3 7.41 -8.18 11.93
C CYS A 3 5.95 -7.78 11.87
N HIS A 4 5.08 -8.56 11.21
CA HIS A 4 3.70 -8.19 10.98
C HIS A 4 2.77 -9.38 11.14
N THR A 5 1.50 -9.06 11.39
CA THR A 5 0.40 -10.02 11.41
C THR A 5 -0.42 -9.90 10.13
N MET A 6 -1.11 -10.98 9.76
CA MET A 6 -2.14 -10.99 8.71
C MET A 6 -3.37 -11.76 9.19
N LYS A 7 -3.95 -11.28 10.30
CA LYS A 7 -4.99 -11.98 11.07
C LYS A 7 -6.19 -12.44 10.24
N TYR A 8 -6.62 -11.66 9.25
CA TYR A 8 -7.81 -12.00 8.46
C TYR A 8 -7.53 -12.88 7.25
N VAL A 9 -6.24 -13.09 6.92
CA VAL A 9 -5.80 -13.78 5.71
C VAL A 9 -5.29 -15.19 6.02
N VAL A 10 -4.81 -15.45 7.24
CA VAL A 10 -4.31 -16.79 7.67
C VAL A 10 -5.32 -17.94 7.54
N HIS A 11 -6.62 -17.64 7.45
CA HIS A 11 -7.66 -18.65 7.28
C HIS A 11 -8.02 -18.90 5.80
N ASP A 12 -7.59 -18.02 4.90
CA ASP A 12 -7.82 -18.13 3.47
C ASP A 12 -7.01 -19.29 2.86
N LYS A 13 -7.61 -19.99 1.90
CA LYS A 13 -7.00 -21.16 1.27
C LYS A 13 -5.78 -20.78 0.42
N ILE A 14 -5.88 -19.71 -0.35
CA ILE A 14 -4.83 -19.22 -1.25
C ILE A 14 -3.68 -18.66 -0.42
N ALA A 15 -3.98 -17.96 0.65
CA ALA A 15 -2.98 -17.48 1.59
C ALA A 15 -2.14 -18.62 2.20
N LYS A 16 -2.78 -19.72 2.61
CA LYS A 16 -2.08 -20.90 3.13
C LYS A 16 -1.19 -21.56 2.07
N GLU A 17 -1.67 -21.67 0.84
CA GLU A 17 -0.88 -22.16 -0.30
C GLU A 17 0.33 -21.25 -0.60
N ALA A 18 0.18 -19.94 -0.43
CA ALA A 18 1.27 -18.96 -0.51
C ALA A 18 2.20 -18.95 0.72
N GLY A 19 1.98 -19.85 1.70
CA GLY A 19 2.81 -19.96 2.90
C GLY A 19 2.51 -18.92 3.99
N ILE A 20 1.38 -18.22 3.92
CA ILE A 20 0.84 -17.43 5.03
C ILE A 20 0.07 -18.37 5.95
N THR A 21 0.78 -18.81 6.99
CA THR A 21 0.26 -19.73 8.00
C THR A 21 0.44 -19.11 9.38
N ALA A 22 -0.36 -19.54 10.36
CA ALA A 22 -0.37 -18.93 11.70
C ALA A 22 0.98 -19.04 12.44
N ASP A 23 1.83 -20.01 12.06
CA ASP A 23 3.20 -20.17 12.56
C ASP A 23 4.15 -19.10 12.00
N LYS A 24 3.98 -18.71 10.73
CA LYS A 24 4.81 -17.68 10.08
C LYS A 24 4.28 -16.29 10.33
N MET A 25 2.97 -16.09 10.31
CA MET A 25 2.31 -14.82 10.57
C MET A 25 1.38 -14.97 11.77
N PRO A 26 1.85 -14.67 12.99
CA PRO A 26 1.06 -14.86 14.20
C PRO A 26 -0.19 -13.96 14.19
N LEU A 27 -1.25 -14.39 14.86
CA LEU A 27 -2.50 -13.63 14.97
C LEU A 27 -2.38 -12.39 15.87
N ASN A 28 -1.37 -12.38 16.73
CA ASN A 28 -1.14 -11.31 17.69
C ASN A 28 0.36 -11.13 17.86
N GLN A 29 0.85 -9.97 17.46
CA GLN A 29 2.22 -9.56 17.69
C GLN A 29 2.20 -8.41 18.69
N LYS A 30 2.42 -8.74 19.96
CA LYS A 30 2.31 -7.75 21.03
C LYS A 30 3.56 -6.88 21.15
N GLU A 31 4.72 -7.41 20.77
CA GLU A 31 6.00 -6.75 21.00
C GLU A 31 6.90 -6.81 19.75
N TRP A 32 7.50 -5.66 19.46
CA TRP A 32 8.59 -5.49 18.51
C TRP A 32 9.83 -5.01 19.27
N VAL A 33 11.01 -5.12 18.63
CA VAL A 33 12.35 -4.81 19.19
C VAL A 33 12.46 -3.39 19.80
N TYR A 34 11.50 -2.50 19.51
CA TYR A 34 11.48 -1.11 19.97
C TYR A 34 10.18 -0.71 20.67
N GLY A 35 9.41 -1.67 21.20
CA GLY A 35 8.20 -1.40 22.00
C GLY A 35 6.99 -0.87 21.21
N ILE A 36 7.08 -0.78 19.88
CA ILE A 36 5.96 -0.38 19.02
C ILE A 36 5.36 -1.62 18.38
N THR A 37 4.07 -1.85 18.61
CA THR A 37 3.33 -2.92 17.94
C THR A 37 3.24 -2.64 16.43
N PRO A 38 3.75 -3.54 15.59
CA PRO A 38 3.63 -3.38 14.14
C PRO A 38 2.18 -3.51 13.67
N PRO A 39 1.79 -2.84 12.58
CA PRO A 39 0.44 -2.93 12.05
C PRO A 39 0.15 -4.31 11.45
N ASP A 40 -1.13 -4.69 11.48
CA ASP A 40 -1.64 -5.87 10.77
C ASP A 40 -1.81 -5.54 9.28
N LEU A 41 -1.20 -6.35 8.41
CA LEU A 41 -1.16 -6.10 6.98
C LEU A 41 -2.38 -6.64 6.22
N SER A 42 -3.33 -7.28 6.90
CA SER A 42 -4.48 -7.92 6.23
C SER A 42 -5.33 -6.93 5.44
N LEU A 43 -5.38 -5.66 5.87
CA LEU A 43 -6.23 -4.62 5.28
C LEU A 43 -5.47 -3.33 4.96
N GLU A 44 -4.14 -3.31 5.10
CA GLU A 44 -3.35 -2.09 4.99
C GLU A 44 -3.52 -1.43 3.61
N ALA A 45 -3.59 -2.22 2.54
CA ALA A 45 -3.81 -1.70 1.19
C ALA A 45 -5.18 -1.06 0.99
N ARG A 46 -6.18 -1.42 1.81
CA ARG A 46 -7.51 -0.78 1.81
C ARG A 46 -7.56 0.49 2.65
N VAL A 47 -6.70 0.60 3.66
CA VAL A 47 -6.60 1.77 4.55
C VAL A 47 -5.75 2.86 3.89
N GLN A 48 -4.57 2.53 3.40
CA GLN A 48 -3.61 3.50 2.86
C GLN A 48 -3.68 3.65 1.34
N GLY A 49 -4.05 2.58 0.63
CA GLY A 49 -3.97 2.50 -0.82
C GLY A 49 -2.64 1.92 -1.33
N ALA A 50 -2.68 1.41 -2.56
CA ALA A 50 -1.54 0.74 -3.21
C ALA A 50 -0.34 1.70 -3.40
N ASP A 51 -0.59 2.90 -3.92
CA ASP A 51 0.46 3.88 -4.21
C ASP A 51 1.19 4.34 -2.94
N TRP A 52 0.47 4.41 -1.82
CA TRP A 52 1.05 4.76 -0.53
C TRP A 52 2.02 3.67 -0.06
N ILE A 53 1.62 2.39 -0.11
CA ILE A 53 2.48 1.27 0.29
C ILE A 53 3.70 1.17 -0.62
N TYR A 54 3.49 1.29 -1.94
CA TYR A 54 4.56 1.31 -2.92
C TYR A 54 5.58 2.41 -2.60
N THR A 55 5.09 3.64 -2.41
CA THR A 55 5.95 4.78 -2.08
C THR A 55 6.63 4.58 -0.73
N TYR A 56 5.94 4.02 0.26
CA TYR A 56 6.49 3.76 1.59
C TYR A 56 7.67 2.80 1.53
N LEU A 57 7.58 1.72 0.75
CA LEU A 57 8.67 0.76 0.54
C LEU A 57 9.86 1.36 -0.21
N HIS A 58 9.62 2.31 -1.12
CA HIS A 58 10.69 3.00 -1.85
C HIS A 58 11.34 4.17 -1.08
N ALA A 59 10.63 4.79 -0.14
CA ALA A 59 11.01 6.05 0.49
C ALA A 59 11.93 5.91 1.72
N PHE A 60 12.55 4.74 1.92
CA PHE A 60 13.52 4.53 2.97
C PHE A 60 14.89 5.09 2.62
N TYR A 61 15.51 5.79 3.57
CA TYR A 61 16.86 6.31 3.45
C TYR A 61 17.66 6.08 4.74
N LYS A 62 18.98 6.06 4.61
CA LYS A 62 19.91 5.89 5.72
C LYS A 62 19.88 7.10 6.64
N ASP A 63 19.73 6.85 7.93
CA ASP A 63 19.71 7.87 8.96
C ASP A 63 20.34 7.31 10.24
N ALA A 64 21.56 7.75 10.54
CA ALA A 64 22.33 7.28 11.69
C ALA A 64 21.75 7.76 13.04
N SER A 65 20.83 8.73 13.05
CA SER A 65 20.16 9.17 14.28
C SER A 65 19.10 8.18 14.76
N ARG A 66 18.65 7.28 13.87
CA ARG A 66 17.61 6.30 14.16
C ARG A 66 18.24 5.02 14.72
N PRO A 67 17.63 4.37 15.74
CA PRO A 67 18.10 3.08 16.26
C PRO A 67 18.19 1.97 15.19
N THR A 68 17.33 2.03 14.18
CA THR A 68 17.28 1.10 13.05
C THR A 68 18.32 1.41 11.95
N GLY A 69 18.95 2.58 11.98
CA GLY A 69 19.82 3.09 10.92
C GLY A 69 19.09 3.60 9.66
N PHE A 70 17.75 3.56 9.65
CA PHE A 70 16.91 3.98 8.53
C PHE A 70 15.74 4.85 8.98
N ASN A 71 15.34 5.76 8.11
CA ASN A 71 14.17 6.62 8.25
C ASN A 71 13.37 6.61 6.93
N ASN A 72 12.19 7.21 6.93
CA ASN A 72 11.28 7.21 5.78
C ASN A 72 10.72 8.61 5.50
N LEU A 73 10.54 8.96 4.23
CA LEU A 73 10.00 10.28 3.84
C LEU A 73 8.49 10.41 4.10
N LEU A 74 7.72 9.33 3.96
CA LEU A 74 6.27 9.34 4.20
C LEU A 74 5.92 9.23 5.68
N VAL A 75 6.68 8.42 6.42
CA VAL A 75 6.48 8.24 7.87
C VAL A 75 7.79 8.59 8.58
N PRO A 76 8.02 9.88 8.87
CA PRO A 76 9.20 10.32 9.60
C PRO A 76 9.29 9.64 10.95
N ASN A 77 10.51 9.31 11.37
CA ASN A 77 10.78 8.65 12.64
C ASN A 77 10.10 7.27 12.77
N THR A 78 9.91 6.58 11.64
CA THR A 78 9.47 5.19 11.66
C THR A 78 10.46 4.32 12.45
N VAL A 79 9.91 3.27 13.05
CA VAL A 79 10.65 2.24 13.80
C VAL A 79 10.83 0.97 12.95
N MET A 80 10.25 0.98 11.75
CA MET A 80 10.52 -0.01 10.72
C MET A 80 11.86 0.31 10.04
N THR A 81 12.72 -0.70 9.92
CA THR A 81 13.91 -0.63 9.09
C THR A 81 13.56 -0.89 7.62
N ASN A 82 14.45 -0.58 6.68
CA ASN A 82 14.26 -0.98 5.31
C ASN A 82 14.46 -2.50 5.16
N VAL A 83 13.36 -3.25 5.24
CA VAL A 83 13.36 -4.72 5.13
C VAL A 83 13.80 -5.21 3.75
N LEU A 84 13.71 -4.35 2.72
CA LEU A 84 14.11 -4.67 1.35
C LEU A 84 15.48 -4.07 0.98
N ALA A 85 16.23 -3.52 1.94
CA ALA A 85 17.53 -2.89 1.68
C ALA A 85 18.52 -3.83 0.96
N GLY A 86 18.46 -5.14 1.22
CA GLY A 86 19.30 -6.12 0.52
C GLY A 86 19.04 -6.18 -0.98
N MET A 87 17.79 -5.96 -1.41
CA MET A 87 17.38 -5.96 -2.81
C MET A 87 17.53 -4.57 -3.44
N GLN A 88 17.03 -3.54 -2.77
CA GLN A 88 17.02 -2.16 -3.24
C GLN A 88 18.41 -1.51 -3.23
N GLY A 89 19.20 -1.82 -2.20
CA GLY A 89 20.40 -1.07 -1.83
C GLY A 89 20.15 0.01 -0.79
N ILE A 90 21.16 0.85 -0.56
CA ILE A 90 21.13 1.93 0.44
C ILE A 90 20.96 3.26 -0.26
N GLN A 91 19.95 4.01 0.16
CA GLN A 91 19.67 5.36 -0.30
C GLN A 91 20.04 6.41 0.74
N GLU A 92 20.43 7.61 0.29
CA GLU A 92 20.61 8.79 1.13
C GLU A 92 19.69 9.92 0.66
N LYS A 93 19.28 10.77 1.60
CA LYS A 93 18.49 11.96 1.32
C LYS A 93 19.39 13.05 0.74
N LEU A 94 19.03 13.59 -0.41
CA LEU A 94 19.70 14.73 -1.02
C LEU A 94 19.57 15.97 -0.12
N PRO A 95 20.61 16.84 -0.05
CA PRO A 95 20.51 18.09 0.69
C PRO A 95 19.44 18.99 0.09
N ASP A 96 18.76 19.78 0.93
CA ASP A 96 17.64 20.64 0.50
C ASP A 96 18.00 21.65 -0.61
N SER A 97 19.30 21.91 -0.82
CA SER A 97 19.84 22.72 -1.93
C SER A 97 19.85 22.00 -3.28
N GLU A 98 19.97 20.67 -3.28
CA GLU A 98 20.02 19.82 -4.49
C GLU A 98 18.65 19.24 -4.86
N ILE A 99 17.71 19.23 -3.92
CA ILE A 99 16.31 18.94 -4.22
C ILE A 99 15.84 20.02 -5.20
N MET A 100 15.78 19.63 -6.47
CA MET A 100 15.43 20.49 -7.60
C MET A 100 14.12 21.24 -7.27
N LYS A 101 14.25 22.53 -6.92
CA LYS A 101 13.12 23.47 -6.76
C LYS A 101 12.30 23.75 -8.04
N PRO A 102 12.66 23.39 -9.30
CA PRO A 102 11.84 23.76 -10.45
C PRO A 102 10.90 22.62 -10.84
N ILE A 103 9.88 22.31 -10.03
CA ILE A 103 8.54 21.92 -10.53
C ILE A 103 7.49 22.46 -9.53
N LEU A 104 7.38 23.79 -9.46
CA LEU A 104 6.21 24.50 -8.91
C LEU A 104 5.02 24.35 -9.86
N GLN A 105 4.59 23.11 -10.08
CA GLN A 105 3.34 22.78 -10.76
C GLN A 105 2.74 21.44 -10.33
N SER A 106 3.45 20.66 -9.50
CA SER A 106 2.89 19.52 -8.78
C SER A 106 3.09 19.76 -7.29
N ASP A 107 2.00 19.85 -6.52
CA ASP A 107 2.02 19.93 -5.04
C ASP A 107 2.59 18.67 -4.37
N LYS A 108 3.11 17.71 -5.13
CA LYS A 108 3.60 16.42 -4.64
C LYS A 108 5.02 16.16 -5.13
N LEU A 109 5.97 16.28 -4.21
CA LEU A 109 7.36 15.87 -4.38
C LEU A 109 7.43 14.33 -4.37
N HIS A 110 8.09 13.73 -5.36
CA HIS A 110 8.22 12.28 -5.42
C HIS A 110 9.52 11.81 -4.75
N TYR A 111 9.52 10.61 -4.14
CA TYR A 111 10.67 10.08 -3.40
C TYR A 111 11.96 10.02 -4.24
N PHE A 112 11.84 9.68 -5.53
CA PHE A 112 12.99 9.55 -6.45
C PHE A 112 13.65 10.90 -6.79
N GLN A 113 13.01 12.03 -6.45
CA GLN A 113 13.60 13.37 -6.60
C GLN A 113 14.40 13.79 -5.35
N VAL A 114 14.22 13.07 -4.25
CA VAL A 114 14.76 13.41 -2.93
C VAL A 114 15.80 12.39 -2.47
N LEU A 115 15.68 11.15 -2.95
CA LEU A 115 16.56 10.06 -2.57
C LEU A 115 17.52 9.72 -3.70
N LYS A 116 18.77 9.46 -3.33
CA LYS A 116 19.82 8.99 -4.23
C LYS A 116 20.34 7.65 -3.75
N LEU A 117 20.47 6.70 -4.67
CA LEU A 117 21.10 5.41 -4.40
C LEU A 117 22.62 5.60 -4.24
N VAL A 118 23.15 5.21 -3.07
CA VAL A 118 24.57 5.34 -2.73
C VAL A 118 25.28 4.00 -2.76
N GLN A 119 24.57 2.92 -2.44
CA GLN A 119 25.07 1.56 -2.55
C GLN A 119 24.04 0.67 -3.25
N SER A 120 24.45 0.00 -4.32
CA SER A 120 23.58 -0.92 -5.05
C SER A 120 23.22 -2.15 -4.21
N GLY A 121 21.97 -2.58 -4.31
CA GLY A 121 21.50 -3.85 -3.75
C GLY A 121 21.71 -5.01 -4.72
N SER A 122 21.05 -6.14 -4.44
CA SER A 122 21.11 -7.32 -5.29
C SER A 122 20.28 -7.19 -6.58
N GLN A 123 19.36 -6.23 -6.66
CA GLN A 123 18.51 -5.98 -7.83
C GLN A 123 18.85 -4.62 -8.47
N SER A 124 18.58 -4.49 -9.77
CA SER A 124 18.59 -3.17 -10.43
C SER A 124 17.38 -2.35 -9.95
N PRO A 125 17.41 -1.01 -10.10
CA PRO A 125 16.27 -0.16 -9.73
C PRO A 125 14.95 -0.59 -10.40
N GLU A 126 15.00 -1.01 -11.66
CA GLU A 126 13.84 -1.48 -12.43
C GLU A 126 13.33 -2.83 -11.92
N ALA A 127 14.23 -3.77 -11.66
CA ALA A 127 13.84 -5.08 -11.11
C ALA A 127 13.25 -4.96 -9.70
N PHE A 128 13.77 -4.01 -8.90
CA PHE A 128 13.25 -3.71 -7.58
C PHE A 128 11.86 -3.07 -7.63
N ASP A 129 11.65 -2.17 -8.59
CA ASP A 129 10.34 -1.55 -8.87
C ASP A 129 9.29 -2.63 -9.22
N ASP A 130 9.61 -3.56 -10.12
CA ASP A 130 8.71 -4.67 -10.47
C ASP A 130 8.44 -5.61 -9.28
N THR A 131 9.48 -5.94 -8.51
CA THR A 131 9.32 -6.75 -7.29
C THR A 131 8.39 -6.07 -6.28
N THR A 132 8.53 -4.75 -6.11
CA THR A 132 7.71 -3.97 -5.18
C THR A 132 6.27 -3.85 -5.69
N ARG A 133 6.06 -3.68 -7.00
CA ARG A 133 4.73 -3.72 -7.62
C ARG A 133 4.03 -5.04 -7.37
N ASP A 134 4.71 -6.16 -7.58
CA ASP A 134 4.13 -7.50 -7.34
C ASP A 134 3.76 -7.70 -5.87
N LEU A 135 4.62 -7.24 -4.96
CA LEU A 135 4.34 -7.27 -3.52
C LEU A 135 3.12 -6.41 -3.14
N VAL A 136 3.01 -5.20 -3.70
CA VAL A 136 1.87 -4.31 -3.46
C VAL A 136 0.59 -4.88 -4.07
N ASN A 137 0.66 -5.45 -5.27
CA ASN A 137 -0.46 -6.15 -5.91
C ASN A 137 -0.94 -7.30 -5.04
N PHE A 138 -0.03 -8.05 -4.43
CA PHE A 138 -0.35 -9.07 -3.46
C PHE A 138 -1.09 -8.50 -2.24
N PHE A 139 -0.61 -7.39 -1.65
CA PHE A 139 -1.30 -6.73 -0.54
C PHE A 139 -2.71 -6.23 -0.91
N VAL A 140 -2.88 -5.69 -2.11
CA VAL A 140 -4.20 -5.29 -2.63
C VAL A 140 -5.13 -6.49 -2.77
N TYR A 141 -4.61 -7.61 -3.29
CA TYR A 141 -5.39 -8.83 -3.45
C TYR A 141 -5.86 -9.40 -2.11
N ILE A 142 -4.96 -9.58 -1.14
CA ILE A 142 -5.33 -10.15 0.16
C ILE A 142 -6.25 -9.24 0.97
N SER A 143 -6.16 -7.92 0.76
CA SER A 143 -7.04 -6.96 1.42
C SER A 143 -8.46 -6.95 0.83
N ASP A 144 -8.63 -7.50 -0.37
CA ASP A 144 -9.92 -7.52 -1.07
C ASP A 144 -9.99 -8.62 -2.16
N PRO A 145 -10.07 -9.90 -1.78
CA PRO A 145 -10.00 -11.01 -2.72
C PRO A 145 -11.18 -11.05 -3.70
N HIS A 146 -12.29 -10.38 -3.36
CA HIS A 146 -13.52 -10.34 -4.17
C HIS A 146 -13.68 -9.03 -4.96
N VAL A 147 -12.62 -8.23 -5.11
CA VAL A 147 -12.68 -6.92 -5.81
C VAL A 147 -13.28 -7.01 -7.21
N ASN A 148 -12.90 -8.03 -7.99
CA ASN A 148 -13.39 -8.23 -9.35
C ASN A 148 -14.88 -8.60 -9.38
N GLN A 149 -15.30 -9.47 -8.47
CA GLN A 149 -16.71 -9.85 -8.33
C GLN A 149 -17.56 -8.65 -7.90
N ARG A 150 -17.09 -7.85 -6.93
CA ARG A 150 -17.78 -6.64 -6.49
C ARG A 150 -17.92 -5.61 -7.61
N LYS A 151 -16.86 -5.34 -8.37
CA LYS A 151 -16.90 -4.41 -9.52
C LYS A 151 -17.88 -4.89 -10.59
N ARG A 152 -17.84 -6.19 -10.94
CA ARG A 152 -18.76 -6.79 -11.91
C ARG A 152 -20.23 -6.69 -11.46
N MET A 153 -20.52 -7.04 -10.21
CA MET A 153 -21.86 -6.92 -9.64
C MET A 153 -22.33 -5.47 -9.58
N GLY A 154 -21.43 -4.53 -9.23
CA GLY A 154 -21.72 -3.10 -9.21
C GLY A 154 -22.20 -2.57 -10.55
N ILE A 155 -21.58 -2.99 -11.67
CA ILE A 155 -22.02 -2.61 -13.02
C ILE A 155 -23.46 -3.06 -13.28
N TYR A 156 -23.81 -4.31 -12.95
CA TYR A 156 -25.17 -4.82 -13.12
C TYR A 156 -26.18 -4.08 -12.25
N VAL A 157 -25.83 -3.77 -11.00
CA VAL A 157 -26.68 -2.99 -10.09
C VAL A 157 -26.90 -1.57 -10.63
N LEU A 158 -25.87 -0.91 -11.15
CA LEU A 158 -25.98 0.44 -11.73
C LEU A 158 -26.89 0.45 -12.96
N ILE A 159 -26.78 -0.55 -13.84
CA ILE A 159 -27.67 -0.69 -15.00
C ILE A 159 -29.12 -0.88 -14.55
N PHE A 160 -29.36 -1.78 -13.58
CA PHE A 160 -30.69 -2.01 -13.03
C PHE A 160 -31.28 -0.73 -12.44
N LEU A 161 -30.51 0.00 -11.63
CA LEU A 161 -30.95 1.25 -11.01
C LEU A 161 -31.25 2.33 -12.06
N ALA A 162 -30.45 2.45 -13.12
CA ALA A 162 -30.70 3.40 -14.20
C ALA A 162 -32.02 3.09 -14.95
N LEU A 163 -32.28 1.81 -15.26
CA LEU A 163 -33.53 1.39 -15.88
C LEU A 163 -34.72 1.61 -14.96
N PHE A 164 -34.60 1.22 -13.70
CA PHE A 164 -35.64 1.41 -12.70
C PHE A 164 -35.93 2.90 -12.48
N PHE A 165 -34.91 3.76 -12.48
CA PHE A 165 -35.06 5.21 -12.40
C PHE A 165 -35.92 5.76 -13.54
N VAL A 166 -35.74 5.31 -14.78
CA VAL A 166 -36.57 5.75 -15.92
C VAL A 166 -38.04 5.37 -15.71
N ILE A 167 -38.30 4.14 -15.25
CA ILE A 167 -39.66 3.64 -14.98
C ILE A 167 -40.32 4.48 -13.87
N VAL A 168 -39.63 4.69 -12.76
CA VAL A 168 -40.13 5.49 -11.63
C VAL A 168 -40.31 6.95 -12.05
N TYR A 169 -39.43 7.50 -12.87
CA TYR A 169 -39.56 8.86 -13.39
C TYR A 169 -40.81 9.01 -14.28
N TRP A 170 -41.12 8.03 -15.13
CA TRP A 170 -42.35 8.02 -15.90
C TRP A 170 -43.59 7.90 -15.00
N LEU A 171 -43.56 6.99 -14.01
CA LEU A 171 -44.63 6.84 -13.03
C LEU A 171 -44.88 8.16 -12.29
N LYS A 172 -43.81 8.83 -11.83
CA LYS A 172 -43.86 10.17 -11.23
C LYS A 172 -44.59 11.14 -12.16
N LYS A 173 -44.16 11.24 -13.42
CA LYS A 173 -44.76 12.17 -14.39
C LYS A 173 -46.26 11.91 -14.61
N MET A 174 -46.71 10.66 -14.54
CA MET A 174 -48.14 10.32 -14.68
C MET A 174 -48.96 10.67 -13.43
N VAL A 175 -48.47 10.34 -12.24
CA VAL A 175 -49.18 10.59 -10.97
C VAL A 175 -49.32 12.08 -10.70
N TRP A 176 -48.24 12.85 -10.88
CA TRP A 176 -48.22 14.29 -10.64
C TRP A 176 -48.71 15.13 -11.84
N LYS A 177 -49.42 14.53 -12.79
CA LYS A 177 -49.96 15.28 -13.93
C LYS A 177 -51.14 16.20 -13.56
N LYS A 178 -51.75 16.00 -12.39
CA LYS A 178 -52.99 16.67 -11.94
C LYS A 178 -52.84 17.51 -10.66
N VAL A 179 -51.63 17.63 -10.15
CA VAL A 179 -51.25 18.55 -9.06
C VAL A 179 -50.33 19.59 -9.68
#